data_AF-A0A970W9R6-F1
#
_entry.id   AF-A0A970W9R6-F1
#
_cell.length_a   1.000
_cell.length_b   1.000
_cell.length_c   1.000
_cell.angle_alpha   90.00
_cell.angle_beta   90.00
_cell.angle_gamma   90.00
#
_symmetry.space_group_name_H-M   'P 1'
#
loop_
_entity.id
_entity.type
_entity.pdbx_description
1 polymer ?
#
loop_
_entity_poly.entity_id
_entity_poly.type
_entity_poly.pdbx_seq_one_letter_code
_entity_poly.pdbx_strand_id
1 'polypeptide(L)' 'MRIAICDDQPQELAILQAMLAQYSAEKGVTLQVFSYSDGESLLYDIQEKGNDYSLLLLDVLMAA' A
#
# COMPACT_ATOMS: atom_id res chain seq x y z
N MET A 1 9.55 4.89 6.51
CA MET A 1 9.36 3.52 5.99
C MET A 1 8.36 3.59 4.84
N ARG A 2 8.64 2.93 3.71
CA ARG A 2 7.77 2.93 2.52
C ARG A 2 6.89 1.69 2.55
N ILE A 3 5.58 1.85 2.47
CA ILE A 3 4.60 0.77 2.53
C ILE A 3 3.75 0.84 1.27
N ALA A 4 3.60 -0.28 0.56
CA ALA A 4 2.63 -0.41 -0.50
C ALA A 4 1.40 -1.16 0.00
N ILE A 5 0.22 -0.69 -0.38
CA ILE A 5 -1.05 -1.39 -0.20
C ILE A 5 -1.67 -1.61 -1.59
N CYS A 6 -2.19 -2.81 -1.86
CA CYS A 6 -2.79 -3.16 -3.13
C CYS A 6 -4.06 -3.98 -2.90
N ASP A 7 -5.20 -3.40 -3.25
CA ASP A 7 -6.54 -3.96 -3.04
C ASP A 7 -7.49 -3.30 -4.06
N ASP A 8 -8.34 -4.09 -4.71
CA ASP A 8 -9.26 -3.61 -5.74
C ASP A 8 -10.51 -2.92 -5.14
N GLN A 9 -10.71 -3.03 -3.83
CA GLN A 9 -11.80 -2.40 -3.10
C GLN A 9 -11.35 -1.06 -2.49
N PRO A 10 -11.89 0.08 -2.96
CA PRO A 10 -11.52 1.40 -2.45
C PRO A 10 -11.78 1.56 -0.94
N GLN A 11 -12.78 0.86 -0.41
CA GLN A 11 -13.10 0.88 1.02
C GLN A 11 -12.00 0.24 1.86
N GLU A 12 -11.46 -0.90 1.44
CA GLU A 12 -10.36 -1.59 2.14
C GLU A 12 -9.08 -0.75 2.09
N LEU A 13 -8.76 -0.15 0.94
CA LEU A 13 -7.64 0.79 0.81
C LEU A 13 -7.77 1.95 1.81
N ALA A 14 -8.96 2.57 1.92
CA ALA A 14 -9.19 3.68 2.84
C ALA A 14 -9.05 3.25 4.31
N ILE A 15 -9.54 2.07 4.68
CA ILE A 15 -9.40 1.51 6.03
C ILE A 15 -7.92 1.28 6.36
N LEU A 16 -7.17 0.63 5.47
CA LEU A 16 -5.74 0.36 5.67
C LEU A 16 -4.92 1.66 5.78
N GLN A 17 -5.21 2.66 4.93
CA GLN A 17 -4.59 3.97 5.02
C GLN A 17 -4.86 4.65 6.37
N ALA A 18 -6.11 4.61 6.86
CA ALA A 18 -6.47 5.19 8.14
C ALA A 18 -5.76 4.48 9.32
N MET A 19 -5.68 3.15 9.29
CA MET A 19 -4.96 2.36 10.30
C MET A 19 -3.47 2.68 10.33
N LEU A 20 -2.82 2.80 9.15
CA LEU A 20 -1.41 3.16 9.04
C LEU A 20 -1.15 4.60 9.51
N ALA A 21 -2.05 5.53 9.18
CA ALA A 21 -1.97 6.91 9.64
C ALA A 21 -2.08 7.00 11.17
N GLN A 22 -3.03 6.28 11.76
CA GLN A 22 -3.17 6.19 13.22
C GLN A 22 -1.90 5.61 13.86
N TYR A 23 -1.38 4.50 13.33
CA TYR A 23 -0.14 3.89 13.83
C TYR A 23 1.05 4.85 13.74
N SER A 24 1.18 5.57 12.63
CA SER A 24 2.21 6.59 12.43
C SER A 24 2.16 7.68 13.52
N ALA A 25 0.97 8.18 13.84
CA ALA A 25 0.75 9.17 14.88
C ALA A 25 1.03 8.63 16.29
N GLU A 26 0.54 7.43 16.61
CA GLU A 26 0.70 6.82 17.93
C GLU A 26 2.15 6.45 18.26
N LYS A 27 2.93 6.03 17.25
CA LYS A 27 4.32 5.61 17.42
C LYS A 27 5.34 6.69 17.09
N GLY A 28 4.90 7.83 16.57
CA GLY A 28 5.79 8.91 16.14
C GLY A 28 6.74 8.49 15.01
N VAL A 29 6.32 7.56 14.15
CA VAL A 29 7.13 7.05 13.03
C VAL A 29 6.64 7.62 11.71
N THR A 30 7.56 7.93 10.79
CA THR A 30 7.20 8.43 9.46
C THR A 30 6.95 7.27 8.50
N LEU A 31 5.69 7.15 8.05
CA LEU A 31 5.28 6.22 7.00
C LEU A 31 5.00 6.97 5.70
N GLN A 32 5.43 6.40 4.58
CA GLN A 32 5.03 6.81 3.23
C GLN A 32 4.20 5.67 2.66
N VAL A 33 2.90 5.91 2.46
CA VAL A 33 1.96 4.89 1.99
C VAL A 33 1.67 5.12 0.51
N PHE A 34 1.81 4.07 -0.28
CA PHE A 34 1.52 4.02 -1.71
C PHE A 34 0.37 3.04 -1.91
N SER A 35 -0.63 3.42 -2.70
CA SER A 35 -1.86 2.64 -2.84
C SER A 35 -2.11 2.31 -4.30
N TYR A 36 -2.50 1.07 -4.54
CA TYR A 36 -2.74 0.49 -5.86
C TYR A 36 -4.09 -0.21 -5.85
N SER A 37 -4.84 -0.08 -6.94
CA SER A 37 -6.11 -0.77 -7.17
C SER A 37 -5.96 -2.06 -7.97
N ASP A 38 -4.75 -2.30 -8.49
CA ASP A 38 -4.46 -3.41 -9.39
C ASP A 38 -2.99 -3.82 -9.28
N GLY A 39 -2.73 -5.10 -9.52
CA GLY A 39 -1.39 -5.67 -9.44
C GLY A 39 -0.46 -5.19 -10.56
N GLU A 40 -0.98 -4.78 -11.72
CA GLU A 40 -0.16 -4.30 -12.84
C GLU A 40 0.55 -3.00 -12.50
N SER A 41 -0.19 -2.03 -11.96
CA SER A 41 0.34 -0.74 -11.51
C SER A 41 1.37 -0.91 -10.38
N LEU A 42 1.11 -1.81 -9.43
CA LEU A 42 2.06 -2.14 -8.38
C LEU A 42 3.36 -2.74 -8.95
N LEU A 43 3.24 -3.73 -9.84
CA LEU A 43 4.38 -4.41 -10.46
C LEU A 43 5.21 -3.45 -11.31
N TYR A 44 4.57 -2.58 -12.09
CA TYR A 44 5.25 -1.54 -12.87
C TYR A 44 6.09 -0.63 -11.99
N ASP A 45 5.54 -0.17 -10.86
CA ASP A 45 6.27 0.68 -9.93
C ASP A 45 7.45 -0.04 -9.26
N ILE A 46 7.32 -1.33 -8.94
CA ILE A 46 8.40 -2.13 -8.35
C ILE A 46 9.49 -2.41 -9.38
N GLN A 47 9.13 -2.88 -10.57
CA GLN A 47 10.07 -3.40 -11.56
C GLN A 47 10.67 -2.29 -12.44
N GLU A 48 9.85 -1.37 -12.92
CA GLU A 48 10.26 -0.38 -13.92
C GLU A 48 10.69 0.95 -13.28
N LYS A 49 10.04 1.38 -12.19
CA LYS A 49 10.46 2.58 -11.45
C LYS A 49 11.48 2.30 -10.35
N GLY A 50 11.74 1.02 -10.05
CA GLY A 50 12.66 0.62 -9.00
C GLY A 50 12.21 1.05 -7.60
N ASN A 51 10.91 1.20 -7.37
CA ASN A 51 10.40 1.51 -6.03
C ASN A 51 10.62 0.32 -5.11
N ASP A 52 11.31 0.56 -4.00
CA ASP A 52 11.47 -0.39 -2.91
C ASP A 52 10.45 -0.12 -1.80
N TYR A 53 9.74 -1.18 -1.40
CA TYR A 53 8.80 -1.15 -0.29
C TYR A 53 9.34 -2.01 0.85
N SER A 54 9.33 -1.45 2.06
CA SER A 54 9.73 -2.17 3.27
C SER A 54 8.65 -3.17 3.72
N LEU A 55 7.40 -2.89 3.36
CA LEU A 55 6.23 -3.72 3.63
C LEU A 55 5.25 -3.62 2.47
N LEU A 56 4.70 -4.75 2.06
CA LEU A 56 3.62 -4.85 1.08
C LEU A 56 2.40 -5.50 1.74
N LEU A 57 1.27 -4.80 1.76
CA LEU A 57 -0.04 -5.35 2.11
C LEU A 57 -0.79 -5.59 0.80
N LEU A 58 -0.98 -6.86 0.44
CA LEU A 58 -1.53 -7.27 -0.84
C LEU A 58 -2.77 -8.12 -0.59
N ASP A 59 -3.89 -7.72 -1.19
CA ASP A 59 -5.06 -8.58 -1.27
C ASP A 59 -4.77 -9.79 -2.17
N VAL A 60 -5.27 -10.94 -1.73
CA VAL A 60 -5.10 -12.22 -2.41
C VAL A 60 -6.12 -12.38 -3.54
N LEU A 61 -7.28 -11.73 -3.43
CA LEU A 61 -8.44 -11.94 -4.31
C LEU A 61 -8.91 -10.63 -4.96
N MET A 62 -8.14 -10.15 -5.94
CA MET A 62 -8.55 -9.02 -6.76
C MET A 62 -9.32 -9.49 -8.01
N ALA A 63 -10.36 -8.76 -8.40
CA ALA A 63 -11.03 -8.96 -9.67
C ALA A 63 -10.05 -8.69 -10.83
N ALA A 64 -9.99 -9.62 -11.79
CA ALA A 64 -9.11 -9.55 -12.96
C ALA A 64 -9.64 -8.63 -14.05
#